data_AF-A0A562CKU6-F1
#
_entry.id   AF-A0A562CKU6-F1
#
_cell.length_a   1.000
_cell.length_b   1.000
_cell.length_c   1.000
_cell.angle_alpha   90.00
_cell.angle_beta   90.00
_cell.angle_gamma   90.00
#
_symmetry.space_group_name_H-M   'P 1'
#
loop_
_entity.id
_entity.type
_entity.pdbx_description
1 polymer ?
#
loop_
_entity_poly.entity_id
_entity_poly.type
_entity_poly.pdbx_seq_one_letter_code
_entity_poly.pdbx_strand_id
1 'polypeptide(L)'
;MTDTTTGAETVQTAHVPLGKRLRERRKELGFTLKEVADAAGLSVGFISQIERAITTPSLSSLASVAHVLGTDVSEFLSQPRGDTPATRHNERPIYAVGGNSLTYERISASFPGNVLRSVIIHEPPGHRSEPIAHEGEEIFFILDGSITVEVEGERTILEAGDSIHFPSTRTHSTWNHTDRPATILHTCTMDVFGDEHATGAAGSDLAVRRNGSRKKPPVRQRGLATGDHLSANQNKSTRED
;
A
#
# COMPACT_ATOMS: atom_id res chain seq x y z
N MET A 1 -41.52 -25.62 39.84
CA MET A 1 -41.18 -24.26 39.40
C MET A 1 -40.17 -24.39 38.29
N THR A 2 -40.65 -24.12 37.09
CA THR A 2 -39.92 -24.13 35.82
C THR A 2 -38.91 -22.99 35.82
N ASP A 3 -37.65 -23.26 35.53
CA ASP A 3 -36.72 -22.20 35.14
C ASP A 3 -36.31 -22.40 33.68
N THR A 4 -36.80 -21.48 32.87
CA THR A 4 -36.69 -21.44 31.42
C THR A 4 -35.47 -20.58 31.12
N THR A 5 -34.29 -21.18 30.94
CA THR A 5 -33.15 -20.45 30.37
C THR A 5 -33.20 -20.60 28.85
N THR A 6 -33.88 -19.63 28.24
CA THR A 6 -33.91 -19.36 26.80
C THR A 6 -32.48 -19.10 26.31
N GLY A 7 -31.93 -20.02 25.52
CA GLY A 7 -30.72 -19.79 24.76
C GLY A 7 -30.97 -18.75 23.68
N ALA A 8 -30.24 -17.63 23.75
CA ALA A 8 -30.17 -16.70 22.63
C ALA A 8 -29.29 -17.33 21.54
N GLU A 9 -29.92 -17.99 20.58
CA GLU A 9 -29.28 -18.34 19.31
C GLU A 9 -28.92 -17.04 18.58
N THR A 10 -27.64 -16.68 18.61
CA THR A 10 -27.06 -15.74 17.65
C THR A 10 -27.23 -16.32 16.26
N VAL A 11 -28.15 -15.74 15.48
CA VAL A 11 -28.32 -16.01 14.05
C VAL A 11 -27.03 -15.59 13.33
N GLN A 12 -26.12 -16.53 13.18
CA GLN A 12 -24.92 -16.38 12.38
C GLN A 12 -25.36 -16.37 10.92
N THR A 13 -25.53 -15.17 10.37
CA THR A 13 -25.87 -14.98 8.95
C THR A 13 -24.77 -15.66 8.14
N ALA A 14 -25.13 -16.72 7.42
CA ALA A 14 -24.19 -17.52 6.65
C ALA A 14 -23.54 -16.65 5.56
N HIS A 15 -22.39 -16.08 5.88
CA HIS A 15 -21.59 -15.32 4.91
C HIS A 15 -21.12 -16.30 3.84
N VAL A 16 -21.56 -16.11 2.60
CA VAL A 16 -21.10 -16.93 1.47
C VAL A 16 -19.57 -16.85 1.42
N PRO A 17 -18.85 -17.98 1.44
CA PRO A 17 -17.38 -17.98 1.45
C PRO A 17 -16.81 -17.18 0.28
N LEU A 18 -15.77 -16.40 0.54
CA LEU A 18 -15.07 -15.53 -0.44
C LEU A 18 -14.93 -16.19 -1.82
N GLY A 19 -14.33 -17.39 -1.84
CA GLY A 19 -14.07 -18.14 -3.07
C GLY A 19 -15.32 -18.45 -3.89
N LYS A 20 -16.44 -18.75 -3.22
CA LYS A 20 -17.71 -19.04 -3.90
C LYS A 20 -18.26 -17.78 -4.58
N ARG A 21 -18.19 -16.63 -3.92
CA ARG A 21 -18.64 -15.34 -4.49
C ARG A 21 -17.80 -14.93 -5.69
N LEU A 22 -16.48 -15.07 -5.62
CA LEU A 22 -15.57 -14.82 -6.75
C LEU A 22 -15.90 -15.74 -7.95
N ARG A 23 -16.14 -17.03 -7.67
CA ARG A 23 -16.53 -18.01 -8.70
C ARG A 23 -17.85 -17.68 -9.37
N GLU A 24 -18.86 -17.29 -8.59
CA GLU A 24 -20.18 -16.89 -9.09
C GLU A 24 -20.03 -15.68 -10.01
N ARG A 25 -19.34 -14.63 -9.56
CA ARG A 25 -19.10 -13.43 -10.36
C ARG A 25 -18.35 -13.72 -11.65
N ARG A 26 -17.28 -14.53 -11.60
CA ARG A 26 -16.55 -14.94 -12.80
C ARG A 26 -17.46 -15.64 -13.82
N LYS A 27 -18.30 -16.56 -13.35
CA LYS A 27 -19.23 -17.30 -14.23
C LYS A 27 -20.30 -16.40 -14.83
N GLU A 28 -20.82 -15.44 -14.08
CA GLU A 28 -21.77 -14.45 -14.58
C GLU A 28 -21.20 -13.63 -15.74
N LEU A 29 -19.92 -13.26 -15.64
CA LEU A 29 -19.18 -12.55 -16.69
C LEU A 29 -18.76 -13.46 -17.86
N GLY A 30 -18.93 -14.78 -17.75
CA GLY A 30 -18.54 -15.73 -18.78
C GLY A 30 -17.03 -15.98 -18.88
N PHE A 31 -16.23 -15.50 -17.93
CA PHE A 31 -14.77 -15.68 -17.95
C PHE A 31 -14.35 -17.09 -17.54
N THR A 32 -13.32 -17.60 -18.21
CA THR A 32 -12.58 -18.79 -17.81
C THR A 32 -11.62 -18.48 -16.66
N LEU A 33 -11.15 -19.51 -15.97
CA LEU A 33 -10.10 -19.34 -14.95
C LEU A 33 -8.82 -18.74 -15.54
N LYS A 34 -8.49 -19.09 -16.79
CA LYS A 34 -7.29 -18.61 -17.48
C LYS A 34 -7.38 -17.12 -17.77
N GLU A 35 -8.52 -16.65 -18.28
CA GLU A 35 -8.71 -15.22 -18.57
C GLU A 35 -8.60 -14.38 -17.29
N VAL A 36 -9.18 -14.82 -16.18
CA VAL A 36 -9.04 -14.11 -14.90
C VAL A 36 -7.60 -14.14 -14.40
N ALA A 37 -6.95 -15.30 -14.46
CA ALA A 37 -5.57 -15.45 -14.01
C ALA A 37 -4.60 -14.56 -14.79
N ASP A 38 -4.68 -14.58 -16.12
CA ASP A 38 -3.84 -13.79 -17.00
C ASP A 38 -4.05 -12.28 -16.75
N ALA A 39 -5.30 -11.84 -16.64
CA ALA A 39 -5.62 -10.44 -16.41
C ALA A 39 -5.28 -9.95 -14.99
N ALA A 40 -5.34 -10.84 -13.99
CA ALA A 40 -5.00 -10.52 -12.61
C ALA A 40 -3.50 -10.67 -12.29
N GLY A 41 -2.69 -11.13 -13.24
CA GLY A 41 -1.27 -11.41 -13.04
C GLY A 41 -1.00 -12.55 -12.06
N LEU A 42 -1.89 -13.54 -12.01
CA LEU A 42 -1.86 -14.66 -11.08
C LEU A 42 -1.83 -16.00 -11.85
N SER A 43 -1.50 -17.09 -11.15
CA SER A 43 -1.56 -18.42 -11.78
C SER A 43 -3.01 -18.96 -11.83
N VAL A 44 -3.33 -19.70 -12.90
CA VAL A 44 -4.64 -20.40 -13.04
C VAL A 44 -4.92 -21.33 -11.86
N GLY A 45 -3.87 -22.02 -11.39
CA GLY A 45 -3.95 -22.91 -10.23
C GLY A 45 -4.36 -22.16 -8.96
N PHE A 46 -3.80 -20.96 -8.75
CA PHE A 46 -4.11 -20.12 -7.62
C PHE A 46 -5.56 -19.61 -7.64
N ILE A 47 -6.04 -19.09 -8.79
CA ILE A 47 -7.47 -18.71 -8.94
C ILE A 47 -8.40 -19.90 -8.61
N SER A 48 -8.08 -21.09 -9.12
CA SER A 48 -8.84 -22.31 -8.82
C SER A 48 -8.80 -22.69 -7.34
N GLN A 49 -7.68 -22.50 -6.64
CA GLN A 49 -7.57 -22.76 -5.20
C GLN A 49 -8.40 -21.76 -4.39
N ILE A 50 -8.37 -20.47 -4.76
CA ILE A 50 -9.20 -19.43 -4.12
C ILE A 50 -10.68 -19.78 -4.26
N GLU A 51 -11.15 -20.08 -5.48
CA GLU A 51 -12.57 -20.38 -5.73
C GLU A 51 -13.08 -21.62 -4.98
N ARG A 52 -12.17 -22.53 -4.62
CA ARG A 52 -12.44 -23.74 -3.85
C ARG A 52 -12.19 -23.56 -2.34
N ALA A 53 -11.83 -22.35 -1.90
CA ALA A 53 -11.47 -22.03 -0.52
C ALA A 53 -10.32 -22.91 0.03
N ILE A 54 -9.40 -23.35 -0.84
CA ILE A 54 -8.19 -24.09 -0.47
C ILE A 54 -7.11 -23.14 0.04
N THR A 55 -7.05 -21.93 -0.52
CA THR A 55 -6.13 -20.88 -0.10
C THR A 55 -6.85 -19.56 0.01
N THR A 56 -6.30 -18.65 0.81
CA THR A 56 -6.79 -17.27 0.96
C THR A 56 -5.81 -16.33 0.28
N PRO A 57 -6.26 -15.44 -0.62
CA PRO A 57 -5.36 -14.52 -1.30
C PRO A 57 -4.83 -13.43 -0.37
N SER A 58 -3.68 -12.87 -0.72
CA SER A 58 -3.22 -11.58 -0.17
C SER A 58 -4.20 -10.45 -0.53
N LEU A 59 -4.05 -9.30 0.13
CA LEU A 59 -4.85 -8.11 -0.17
C LEU A 59 -4.66 -7.66 -1.63
N SER A 60 -3.41 -7.62 -2.13
CA SER A 60 -3.10 -7.24 -3.51
C SER A 60 -3.72 -8.21 -4.53
N SER A 61 -3.65 -9.52 -4.28
CA SER A 61 -4.27 -10.51 -5.17
C SER A 61 -5.79 -10.44 -5.16
N LEU A 62 -6.41 -10.24 -4.00
CA LEU A 62 -7.85 -10.02 -3.93
C LEU A 62 -8.25 -8.78 -4.72
N ALA A 63 -7.50 -7.68 -4.58
CA ALA A 63 -7.74 -6.46 -5.33
C ALA A 63 -7.61 -6.65 -6.84
N SER A 64 -6.56 -7.35 -7.28
CA SER A 64 -6.35 -7.67 -8.69
C SER A 64 -7.50 -8.50 -9.26
N VAL A 65 -7.93 -9.56 -8.56
CA VAL A 65 -9.07 -10.39 -8.98
C VAL A 65 -10.38 -9.59 -8.98
N ALA A 66 -10.62 -8.77 -7.96
CA ALA A 66 -11.83 -7.94 -7.85
C ALA A 66 -11.91 -6.92 -8.99
N HIS A 67 -10.79 -6.29 -9.34
CA HIS A 67 -10.67 -5.38 -10.48
C HIS A 67 -11.05 -6.07 -11.80
N VAL A 68 -10.47 -7.25 -12.07
CA VAL A 68 -10.79 -8.04 -13.28
C VAL A 68 -12.27 -8.44 -13.33
N LEU A 69 -12.86 -8.74 -12.18
CA LEU A 69 -14.26 -9.14 -12.05
C LEU A 69 -15.23 -7.94 -11.93
N GLY A 70 -14.73 -6.71 -12.03
CA GLY A 70 -15.54 -5.48 -11.95
C GLY A 70 -16.40 -5.43 -10.68
N THR A 71 -15.79 -5.73 -9.53
CA THR A 71 -16.42 -5.73 -8.20
C THR A 71 -15.48 -5.04 -7.21
N ASP A 72 -16.05 -4.51 -6.14
CA ASP A 72 -15.28 -3.76 -5.15
C ASP A 72 -14.66 -4.71 -4.10
N VAL A 73 -13.39 -4.46 -3.71
CA VAL A 73 -12.70 -5.25 -2.67
C VAL A 73 -13.46 -5.21 -1.34
N SER A 74 -14.11 -4.09 -1.03
CA SER A 74 -14.92 -3.91 0.18
C SER A 74 -16.13 -4.83 0.24
N GLU A 75 -16.60 -5.36 -0.90
CA GLU A 75 -17.65 -6.38 -0.90
C GLU A 75 -17.17 -7.67 -0.23
N PHE A 76 -15.87 -7.97 -0.29
CA PHE A 76 -15.26 -9.20 0.21
C PHE A 76 -14.58 -9.04 1.56
N LEU A 77 -14.26 -7.80 1.93
CA LEU A 77 -13.43 -7.47 3.08
C LEU A 77 -14.00 -6.28 3.86
N SER A 78 -14.30 -6.50 5.14
CA SER A 78 -14.64 -5.44 6.08
C SER A 78 -13.39 -4.66 6.50
N GLN A 79 -12.85 -3.85 5.60
CA GLN A 79 -11.67 -3.01 5.86
C GLN A 79 -12.05 -1.62 6.37
N PRO A 80 -11.19 -0.98 7.19
CA PRO A 80 -11.42 0.38 7.65
C PRO A 80 -11.37 1.39 6.50
N ARG A 81 -12.21 2.42 6.60
CA ARG A 81 -12.21 3.56 5.67
C ARG A 81 -11.04 4.51 5.97
N GLY A 82 -10.50 5.14 4.92
CA GLY A 82 -9.42 6.12 5.01
C GLY A 82 -9.90 7.55 5.23
N ASP A 83 -11.02 7.78 5.91
CA ASP A 83 -11.71 9.08 5.90
C ASP A 83 -10.94 10.21 6.62
N THR A 84 -9.94 9.87 7.44
CA THR A 84 -9.15 10.83 8.22
C THR A 84 -7.69 10.89 7.78
N PRO A 85 -7.08 12.09 7.68
CA PRO A 85 -5.66 12.22 7.30
C PRO A 85 -4.67 11.61 8.29
N ALA A 86 -5.07 11.45 9.56
CA ALA A 86 -4.24 10.89 10.61
C ALA A 86 -4.86 9.61 11.14
N THR A 87 -4.02 8.63 11.48
CA THR A 87 -4.37 7.42 12.20
C THR A 87 -3.52 7.31 13.46
N ARG A 88 -4.02 6.66 14.52
CA ARG A 88 -3.27 6.40 15.76
C ARG A 88 -2.99 4.90 15.87
N HIS A 89 -1.76 4.53 16.20
CA HIS A 89 -1.34 3.13 16.27
C HIS A 89 -2.23 2.27 17.16
N ASN A 90 -2.64 2.79 18.31
CA ASN A 90 -3.51 2.11 19.28
C ASN A 90 -5.00 2.11 18.91
N GLU A 91 -5.39 2.75 17.82
CA GLU A 91 -6.79 2.88 17.38
C GLU A 91 -7.03 2.28 15.99
N ARG A 92 -5.96 1.92 15.25
CA ARG A 92 -6.08 1.35 13.90
C ARG A 92 -6.74 -0.04 13.97
N PRO A 93 -7.84 -0.27 13.24
CA PRO A 93 -8.42 -1.59 13.14
C PRO A 93 -7.45 -2.53 12.41
N ILE A 94 -7.22 -3.70 13.01
CA ILE A 94 -6.53 -4.81 12.36
C ILE A 94 -7.57 -5.64 11.62
N TYR A 95 -7.32 -5.94 10.35
CA TYR A 95 -8.23 -6.72 9.51
C TYR A 95 -7.46 -7.79 8.72
N ALA A 96 -8.17 -8.79 8.23
CA ALA A 96 -7.59 -9.91 7.49
C ALA A 96 -8.53 -10.36 6.36
N VAL A 97 -7.95 -10.73 5.22
CA VAL A 97 -8.72 -11.39 4.16
C VAL A 97 -9.13 -12.78 4.66
N GLY A 98 -10.44 -13.09 4.60
CA GLY A 98 -10.96 -14.40 4.96
C GLY A 98 -10.69 -14.87 6.40
N GLY A 99 -10.32 -13.97 7.32
CA GLY A 99 -9.95 -14.32 8.70
C GLY A 99 -8.59 -15.03 8.84
N ASN A 100 -7.69 -14.86 7.87
CA ASN A 100 -6.36 -15.46 7.87
C ASN A 100 -5.42 -14.84 8.94
N SER A 101 -4.30 -15.50 9.23
CA SER A 101 -3.25 -15.03 10.15
C SER A 101 -2.38 -13.90 9.58
N LEU A 102 -2.41 -13.70 8.25
CA LEU A 102 -1.87 -12.52 7.60
C LEU A 102 -2.83 -11.35 7.82
N THR A 103 -2.38 -10.33 8.55
CA THR A 103 -3.24 -9.20 8.95
C THR A 103 -2.68 -7.85 8.50
N TYR A 104 -3.56 -6.86 8.44
CA TYR A 104 -3.29 -5.54 7.89
C TYR A 104 -3.80 -4.44 8.81
N GLU A 105 -3.08 -3.32 8.84
CA GLU A 105 -3.58 -2.04 9.35
C GLU A 105 -3.52 -1.01 8.22
N ARG A 106 -4.64 -0.38 7.86
CA ARG A 106 -4.63 0.70 6.87
C ARG A 106 -4.02 1.95 7.49
N ILE A 107 -3.09 2.59 6.76
CA ILE A 107 -2.46 3.83 7.23
C ILE A 107 -2.69 5.03 6.30
N SER A 108 -2.97 4.80 5.01
CA SER A 108 -3.24 5.88 4.05
C SER A 108 -4.70 6.35 4.10
N ALA A 109 -4.90 7.66 4.03
CA ALA A 109 -6.22 8.27 3.87
C ALA A 109 -6.75 8.16 2.43
N SER A 110 -8.08 8.24 2.27
CA SER A 110 -8.79 8.36 0.99
C SER A 110 -9.15 9.82 0.75
N PHE A 111 -8.78 10.35 -0.41
CA PHE A 111 -9.20 11.69 -0.86
C PHE A 111 -9.05 11.78 -2.38
N PRO A 112 -9.81 12.64 -3.07
CA PRO A 112 -9.75 12.74 -4.53
C PRO A 112 -8.31 12.92 -5.05
N GLY A 113 -7.88 12.03 -5.94
CA GLY A 113 -6.55 12.04 -6.55
C GLY A 113 -5.43 11.45 -5.71
N ASN A 114 -5.72 10.82 -4.55
CA ASN A 114 -4.69 10.07 -3.83
C ASN A 114 -4.24 8.87 -4.67
N VAL A 115 -2.92 8.70 -4.81
CA VAL A 115 -2.34 7.58 -5.57
C VAL A 115 -1.84 6.50 -4.62
N LEU A 116 -1.24 6.89 -3.50
CA LEU A 116 -0.65 5.95 -2.56
C LEU A 116 -1.72 5.19 -1.77
N ARG A 117 -1.54 3.88 -1.69
CA ARG A 117 -2.31 2.96 -0.85
C ARG A 117 -1.32 2.27 0.08
N SER A 118 -1.44 2.56 1.37
CA SER A 118 -0.46 2.14 2.36
C SER A 118 -1.11 1.34 3.48
N VAL A 119 -0.46 0.23 3.84
CA VAL A 119 -0.82 -0.65 4.94
C VAL A 119 0.43 -1.04 5.74
N ILE A 120 0.23 -1.36 7.01
CA ILE A 120 1.16 -2.21 7.75
C ILE A 120 0.68 -3.65 7.58
N ILE A 121 1.57 -4.53 7.16
CA ILE A 121 1.33 -5.97 7.03
C ILE A 121 2.02 -6.67 8.20
N HIS A 122 1.30 -7.59 8.85
CA HIS A 122 1.86 -8.50 9.85
C HIS A 122 1.90 -9.90 9.27
N GLU A 123 3.09 -10.33 8.84
CA GLU A 123 3.31 -11.66 8.28
C GLU A 123 3.67 -12.67 9.38
N PRO A 124 2.89 -13.76 9.55
CA PRO A 124 3.22 -14.78 10.52
C PRO A 124 4.43 -15.62 10.09
N PRO A 125 5.09 -16.31 11.03
CA PRO A 125 6.20 -17.21 10.72
C PRO A 125 5.86 -18.20 9.60
N GLY A 126 6.79 -18.40 8.66
CA GLY A 126 6.63 -19.34 7.55
C GLY A 126 5.64 -18.91 6.46
N HIS A 127 4.96 -17.77 6.59
CA HIS A 127 4.01 -17.29 5.58
C HIS A 127 4.71 -17.01 4.26
N ARG A 128 4.11 -17.48 3.16
CA ARG A 128 4.56 -17.19 1.80
C ARG A 128 3.39 -16.71 0.97
N SER A 129 3.52 -15.52 0.39
CA SER A 129 2.53 -15.00 -0.53
C SER A 129 2.70 -15.61 -1.92
N GLU A 130 1.62 -15.58 -2.68
CA GLU A 130 1.58 -15.94 -4.08
C GLU A 130 2.43 -14.98 -4.94
N PRO A 131 3.08 -15.48 -6.00
CA PRO A 131 3.64 -14.62 -7.03
C PRO A 131 2.53 -13.86 -7.77
N ILE A 132 2.70 -12.54 -7.89
CA ILE A 132 1.77 -11.65 -8.60
C ILE A 132 2.55 -10.62 -9.43
N ALA A 133 1.95 -10.13 -10.51
CA ALA A 133 2.38 -8.93 -11.23
C ALA A 133 1.18 -8.02 -11.51
N HIS A 134 1.35 -6.71 -11.38
CA HIS A 134 0.28 -5.75 -11.64
C HIS A 134 0.81 -4.36 -11.99
N GLU A 135 -0.05 -3.50 -12.54
CA GLU A 135 0.33 -2.13 -12.87
C GLU A 135 0.74 -1.33 -11.62
N GLY A 136 1.64 -0.36 -11.83
CA GLY A 136 2.09 0.55 -10.79
C GLY A 136 3.47 0.25 -10.20
N GLU A 137 3.69 0.77 -9.00
CA GLU A 137 4.90 0.56 -8.21
C GLU A 137 4.54 0.26 -6.76
N GLU A 138 5.43 -0.45 -6.08
CA GLU A 138 5.29 -0.71 -4.66
C GLU A 138 6.64 -0.71 -3.93
N ILE A 139 6.58 -0.24 -2.69
CA ILE A 139 7.69 -0.22 -1.76
C ILE A 139 7.34 -1.04 -0.53
N PHE A 140 8.26 -1.92 -0.15
CA PHE A 140 8.30 -2.54 1.16
C PHE A 140 9.37 -1.86 2.00
N PHE A 141 9.03 -1.52 3.23
CA PHE A 141 9.97 -1.10 4.27
C PHE A 141 9.77 -2.00 5.48
N ILE A 142 10.82 -2.67 5.95
CA ILE A 142 10.71 -3.61 7.06
C ILE A 142 10.73 -2.82 8.38
N LEU A 143 9.64 -2.90 9.12
CA LEU A 143 9.50 -2.23 10.42
C LEU A 143 10.08 -3.10 11.55
N ASP A 144 9.84 -4.40 11.51
CA ASP A 144 10.36 -5.38 12.46
C ASP A 144 10.51 -6.76 11.81
N GLY A 145 11.47 -7.55 12.29
CA GLY A 145 11.74 -8.90 11.77
C GLY A 145 12.55 -8.93 10.47
N SER A 146 12.34 -9.97 9.67
CA SER A 146 13.00 -10.17 8.38
C SER A 146 12.05 -10.83 7.38
N ILE A 147 12.13 -10.39 6.12
CA ILE A 147 11.31 -10.87 5.01
C ILE A 147 12.21 -11.17 3.82
N THR A 148 11.99 -12.31 3.18
CA THR A 148 12.52 -12.56 1.84
C THR A 148 11.57 -11.98 0.82
N VAL A 149 12.04 -11.07 -0.01
CA VAL A 149 11.32 -10.58 -1.19
C VAL A 149 11.92 -11.26 -2.41
N GLU A 150 11.06 -11.84 -3.25
CA GLU A 150 11.47 -12.41 -4.54
C GLU A 150 10.89 -11.54 -5.66
N VAL A 151 11.74 -10.98 -6.54
CA VAL A 151 11.32 -10.19 -7.69
C VAL A 151 12.00 -10.75 -8.95
N GLU A 152 11.22 -11.20 -9.94
CA GLU A 152 11.74 -11.88 -11.15
C GLU A 152 12.69 -13.05 -10.83
N GLY A 153 12.39 -13.81 -9.77
CA GLY A 153 13.20 -14.94 -9.31
C GLY A 153 14.45 -14.58 -8.52
N GLU A 154 14.81 -13.30 -8.44
CA GLU A 154 15.89 -12.82 -7.57
C GLU A 154 15.37 -12.67 -6.15
N ARG A 155 16.06 -13.31 -5.18
CA ARG A 155 15.69 -13.26 -3.77
C ARG A 155 16.60 -12.33 -3.00
N THR A 156 15.98 -11.42 -2.26
CA THR A 156 16.67 -10.52 -1.33
C THR A 156 16.06 -10.72 0.06
N ILE A 157 16.93 -10.95 1.06
CA ILE A 157 16.51 -10.94 2.46
C ILE A 157 16.65 -9.50 2.95
N LEU A 158 15.56 -8.96 3.48
CA LEU A 158 15.49 -7.64 4.07
C LEU A 158 15.31 -7.77 5.58
N GLU A 159 15.99 -6.95 6.35
CA GLU A 159 15.89 -6.86 7.81
C GLU A 159 15.29 -5.51 8.21
N ALA A 160 14.94 -5.36 9.50
CA ALA A 160 14.37 -4.11 10.01
C ALA A 160 15.21 -2.87 9.64
N GLY A 161 14.56 -1.89 9.02
CA GLY A 161 15.20 -0.69 8.47
C GLY A 161 15.53 -0.74 6.98
N ASP A 162 15.52 -1.93 6.37
CA ASP A 162 15.71 -2.09 4.94
C ASP A 162 14.45 -1.79 4.15
N SER A 163 14.63 -1.49 2.85
CA SER A 163 13.53 -1.32 1.92
C SER A 163 13.87 -1.82 0.53
N ILE A 164 12.83 -2.12 -0.24
CA ILE A 164 12.91 -2.39 -1.67
C ILE A 164 11.76 -1.68 -2.37
N HIS A 165 12.04 -1.01 -3.48
CA HIS A 165 11.07 -0.31 -4.31
C HIS A 165 11.24 -0.79 -5.75
N PHE A 166 10.16 -1.23 -6.38
CA PHE A 166 10.23 -1.82 -7.71
C PHE A 166 8.93 -1.58 -8.50
N PRO A 167 8.99 -1.64 -9.85
CA PRO A 167 7.79 -1.67 -10.68
C PRO A 167 7.01 -2.95 -10.39
N SER A 168 5.74 -2.82 -9.99
CA SER A 168 4.89 -3.97 -9.64
C SER A 168 4.54 -4.85 -10.85
N THR A 169 4.84 -4.38 -12.07
CA THR A 169 4.70 -5.15 -13.32
C THR A 169 5.68 -6.32 -13.40
N ARG A 170 6.69 -6.32 -12.53
CA ARG A 170 7.59 -7.45 -12.31
C ARG A 170 6.92 -8.45 -11.38
N THR A 171 7.02 -9.74 -11.71
CA THR A 171 6.47 -10.79 -10.85
C THR A 171 7.19 -10.78 -9.51
N HIS A 172 6.44 -10.64 -8.43
CA HIS A 172 6.98 -10.50 -7.08
C HIS A 172 6.18 -11.29 -6.04
N SER A 173 6.83 -11.62 -4.92
CA SER A 173 6.23 -12.25 -3.74
C SER A 173 7.06 -12.00 -2.49
N THR A 174 6.47 -12.24 -1.33
CA THR A 174 7.08 -12.20 -0.01
C THR A 174 7.09 -13.58 0.64
N TRP A 175 8.10 -13.83 1.47
CA TRP A 175 8.20 -15.00 2.30
C TRP A 175 8.83 -14.65 3.64
N ASN A 176 8.06 -14.74 4.72
CA ASN A 176 8.60 -14.81 6.06
C ASN A 176 9.22 -16.20 6.26
N HIS A 177 10.51 -16.33 5.94
CA HIS A 177 11.27 -17.58 6.07
C HIS A 177 11.68 -17.91 7.51
N THR A 178 11.35 -17.05 8.46
CA THR A 178 11.78 -17.14 9.85
C THR A 178 10.73 -17.82 10.74
N ASP A 179 11.09 -18.05 12.00
CA ASP A 179 10.23 -18.58 13.06
C ASP A 179 9.55 -17.46 13.89
N ARG A 180 9.73 -16.19 13.52
CA ARG A 180 9.15 -15.03 14.19
C ARG A 180 8.24 -14.23 13.24
N PRO A 181 7.20 -13.55 13.76
CA PRO A 181 6.43 -12.61 12.95
C PRO A 181 7.33 -11.50 12.39
N ALA A 182 6.92 -10.93 11.27
CA ALA A 182 7.55 -9.77 10.67
C ALA A 182 6.51 -8.70 10.34
N THR A 183 6.91 -7.43 10.43
CA THR A 183 6.04 -6.28 10.20
C THR A 183 6.59 -5.44 9.06
N ILE A 184 5.76 -5.18 8.07
CA ILE A 184 6.14 -4.50 6.82
C ILE A 184 5.27 -3.27 6.65
N LEU A 185 5.89 -2.11 6.41
CA LEU A 185 5.19 -1.00 5.78
C LEU A 185 5.16 -1.27 4.27
N HIS A 186 3.98 -1.54 3.74
CA HIS A 186 3.75 -1.69 2.31
C HIS A 186 3.02 -0.46 1.79
N THR A 187 3.54 0.14 0.72
CA THR A 187 2.84 1.18 -0.04
C THR A 187 2.88 0.85 -1.52
N CYS A 188 1.72 0.87 -2.18
CA CYS A 188 1.60 0.67 -3.61
C CYS A 188 0.68 1.71 -4.25
N THR A 189 0.58 1.69 -5.57
CA THR A 189 -0.37 2.51 -6.35
C THR A 189 -1.59 1.72 -6.86
N MET A 190 -1.61 0.39 -6.70
CA MET A 190 -2.80 -0.42 -6.97
C MET A 190 -3.91 -0.04 -5.99
N ASP A 191 -5.15 0.09 -6.47
CA ASP A 191 -6.30 0.40 -5.61
C ASP A 191 -6.76 -0.81 -4.77
N VAL A 192 -5.95 -1.16 -3.77
CA VAL A 192 -6.22 -2.26 -2.85
C VAL A 192 -7.41 -2.02 -1.92
N PHE A 193 -8.00 -0.81 -1.95
CA PHE A 193 -9.14 -0.44 -1.11
C PHE A 193 -10.47 -0.25 -1.87
N GLY A 194 -10.45 -0.20 -3.20
CA GLY A 194 -11.65 0.15 -3.99
C GLY A 194 -12.04 1.63 -3.90
N ASP A 195 -11.13 2.50 -3.45
CA ASP A 195 -11.43 3.92 -3.23
C ASP A 195 -11.56 4.73 -4.54
N GLU A 196 -11.02 4.25 -5.67
CA GLU A 196 -11.10 4.98 -6.95
C GLU A 196 -12.54 5.13 -7.44
N HIS A 197 -13.35 4.08 -7.27
CA HIS A 197 -14.77 4.11 -7.61
C HIS A 197 -15.59 4.95 -6.61
N ALA A 198 -15.19 4.98 -5.34
CA ALA A 198 -15.88 5.73 -4.30
C ALA A 198 -15.60 7.24 -4.33
N THR A 199 -14.42 7.65 -4.80
CA THR A 199 -13.97 9.06 -4.79
C THR A 199 -14.24 9.81 -6.10
N GLY A 200 -14.78 9.15 -7.12
CA GLY A 200 -15.17 9.78 -8.39
C GLY A 200 -13.99 10.34 -9.16
N ALA A 201 -12.94 9.53 -9.38
CA ALA A 201 -11.74 9.98 -10.07
C ALA A 201 -12.02 10.32 -11.55
N ALA A 202 -11.97 11.61 -11.87
CA ALA A 202 -11.81 12.11 -13.22
C ALA A 202 -10.36 11.85 -13.67
N GLY A 203 -10.22 11.31 -14.89
CA GLY A 203 -9.05 11.31 -15.78
C GLY A 203 -7.66 11.45 -15.17
N SER A 204 -6.85 10.41 -15.37
CA SER A 204 -5.40 10.40 -15.19
C SER A 204 -4.71 11.53 -15.96
N ASP A 205 -4.49 12.67 -15.31
CA ASP A 205 -3.53 13.65 -15.79
C ASP A 205 -2.80 14.29 -14.61
N LEU A 206 -1.93 13.51 -13.97
CA LEU A 206 -0.92 14.03 -13.04
C LEU A 206 0.21 14.70 -13.84
N ALA A 207 -0.13 15.73 -14.59
CA ALA A 207 0.84 16.67 -15.12
C ALA A 207 1.40 17.49 -13.95
N VAL A 208 2.60 17.11 -13.49
CA VAL A 208 3.43 17.91 -12.57
C VAL A 208 3.60 19.32 -13.16
N ARG A 209 2.77 20.27 -12.72
CA ARG A 209 2.96 21.68 -13.03
C ARG A 209 4.18 22.16 -12.25
N ARG A 210 5.35 22.07 -12.87
CA ARG A 210 6.57 22.76 -12.42
C ARG A 210 6.24 24.25 -12.34
N ASN A 211 6.09 24.78 -11.12
CA ASN A 211 5.84 26.19 -10.90
C ASN A 211 7.13 26.98 -11.21
N GLY A 212 7.29 27.35 -12.48
CA GLY A 212 8.38 28.18 -12.96
C GLY A 212 8.13 29.65 -12.64
N SER A 213 8.57 30.10 -11.47
CA SER A 213 8.89 31.52 -11.24
C SER A 213 9.61 31.73 -9.90
N ARG A 214 10.91 31.44 -9.84
CA ARG A 214 11.79 32.06 -8.85
C ARG A 214 12.28 33.40 -9.42
N LYS A 215 11.75 34.49 -8.85
CA LYS A 215 12.17 35.88 -9.10
C LYS A 215 13.70 35.99 -8.96
N LYS A 216 14.36 36.63 -9.94
CA LYS A 216 15.76 37.05 -9.85
C LYS A 216 15.95 37.97 -8.64
N PRO A 217 17.06 37.88 -7.88
CA PRO A 217 17.38 38.83 -6.83
C PRO A 217 17.75 40.20 -7.44
N PRO A 218 17.51 41.32 -6.73
CA PRO A 218 17.77 42.64 -7.28
C PRO A 218 19.28 42.91 -7.36
N VAL A 219 19.69 43.39 -8.53
CA VAL A 219 21.04 43.92 -8.81
C VAL A 219 21.21 45.22 -8.03
N ARG A 220 22.15 45.28 -7.09
CA ARG A 220 22.57 46.55 -6.47
C ARG A 220 23.35 47.36 -7.51
N GLN A 221 22.75 48.45 -8.01
CA GLN A 221 23.46 49.47 -8.76
C GLN A 221 24.40 50.24 -7.82
N ARG A 222 25.68 50.34 -8.19
CA ARG A 222 26.64 51.27 -7.58
C ARG A 222 26.34 52.67 -8.12
N GLY A 223 25.89 53.57 -7.26
CA GLY A 223 25.90 55.01 -7.51
C GLY A 223 27.18 55.63 -6.95
N LEU A 224 27.96 56.28 -7.81
CA LEU A 224 28.95 57.28 -7.43
C LEU A 224 28.25 58.55 -6.93
N ALA A 225 28.72 59.14 -5.83
CA ALA A 225 28.79 60.60 -5.64
C ALA A 225 29.61 60.98 -4.39
N THR A 226 30.74 61.65 -4.64
CA THR A 226 31.27 62.89 -4.03
C THR A 226 31.23 63.14 -2.51
N GLY A 227 32.42 63.45 -1.95
CA GLY A 227 32.64 64.74 -1.26
C GLY A 227 32.81 64.75 0.27
N ASP A 228 34.07 64.89 0.70
CA ASP A 228 34.60 65.69 1.84
C ASP A 228 34.20 65.42 3.31
N HIS A 229 35.16 64.95 4.12
CA HIS A 229 36.03 65.75 5.02
C HIS A 229 36.62 64.91 6.18
N LEU A 230 37.96 64.98 6.34
CA LEU A 230 38.78 65.03 7.57
C LEU A 230 38.37 64.12 8.75
N SER A 231 39.20 63.22 9.28
CA SER A 231 40.51 63.52 9.88
C SER A 231 41.17 62.26 10.46
N ALA A 232 42.49 62.37 10.63
CA ALA A 232 43.47 61.42 11.14
C ALA A 232 43.06 60.53 12.33
N ASN A 233 43.57 59.28 12.35
CA ASN A 233 44.58 58.94 13.36
C ASN A 233 45.45 57.75 12.94
N GLN A 234 46.72 57.88 13.29
CA GLN A 234 47.79 56.90 13.11
C GLN A 234 47.63 55.75 14.12
N ASN A 235 48.10 54.54 13.79
CA ASN A 235 49.34 53.94 14.33
C ASN A 235 49.26 52.40 14.52
N LYS A 236 50.36 51.75 14.09
CA LYS A 236 50.92 50.43 14.47
C LYS A 236 50.10 49.16 14.17
N SER A 237 50.52 48.26 13.27
CA SER A 237 51.77 47.47 13.23
C SER A 237 52.02 46.67 14.51
N THR A 238 51.70 45.37 14.47
CA THR A 238 52.65 44.27 14.73
C THR A 238 52.05 42.95 14.24
N ARG A 239 52.74 42.32 13.29
CA ARG A 239 52.78 40.87 13.03
C ARG A 239 53.79 40.22 13.99
N GLU A 240 53.86 38.88 13.90
CA GLU A 240 54.79 37.93 14.57
C GLU A 240 54.23 37.45 15.92
N ASP A 241 54.05 36.17 16.22
CA ASP A 241 54.36 34.88 15.57
C ASP A 241 53.31 33.83 16.00
#